data_AF-X1TF60-F1
#
_entry.id   AF-X1TF60-F1
#
_cell.length_a   1.000
_cell.length_b   1.000
_cell.length_c   1.000
_cell.angle_alpha   90.00
_cell.angle_beta   90.00
_cell.angle_gamma   90.00
#
_symmetry.space_group_name_H-M   'P 1'
#
loop_
_entity.id
_entity.type
_entity.pdbx_description
1 polymer ?
#
loop_
_entity_poly.entity_id
_entity_poly.type
_entity_poly.pdbx_seq_one_letter_code
_entity_poly.pdbx_strand_id
1 'polypeptide(L)'
;NSVAKSFLGTPDSDYFNKLCPGYFLIGSCENGHRFSKEIYCGREWCPTCGEKWSVAHQRKFSRWLPKVLQMKQLGYLVIEWPLASRFRLRSKTALEDAGRMVKQVLSGEWEIERRRQRGERISRQRKEDIRAWWFPAGLRRWHFFGDLVKELGEGMKSLAWVENDDDSPQDRQGDRYNPHLNVLVPYGFITRGKFRRIKRALRAALQEPELIVHYGYTRESARMIHALKYITRATFL
;
A
#
# COMPACT_ATOMS: atom_id res chain seq x y z
N ASN A 1 20.31 11.58 -24.97
CA ASN A 1 20.20 10.27 -24.29
C ASN A 1 19.62 9.22 -25.21
N SER A 2 20.46 8.47 -25.94
CA SER A 2 20.03 7.23 -26.60
C SER A 2 20.15 6.08 -25.59
N VAL A 3 19.10 5.31 -25.41
CA VAL A 3 19.10 4.11 -24.56
C VAL A 3 19.07 2.92 -25.51
N ALA A 4 20.23 2.30 -25.73
CA ALA A 4 20.31 1.05 -26.45
C ALA A 4 20.10 -0.12 -25.46
N LYS A 5 19.19 -1.03 -25.77
CA LYS A 5 19.13 -2.34 -25.10
C LYS A 5 20.20 -3.22 -25.77
N SER A 6 21.38 -3.35 -25.19
CA SER A 6 22.41 -4.27 -25.69
C SER A 6 22.47 -5.55 -24.86
N PHE A 7 22.63 -6.67 -25.55
CA PHE A 7 23.09 -7.93 -24.97
C PHE A 7 24.61 -7.86 -24.84
N LEU A 8 25.15 -8.05 -23.64
CA LEU A 8 26.58 -8.30 -23.43
C LEU A 8 26.71 -9.54 -22.55
N GLY A 9 27.11 -10.66 -23.13
CA GLY A 9 27.38 -11.90 -22.41
C GLY A 9 27.88 -13.01 -23.33
N THR A 10 28.88 -13.75 -22.90
CA THR A 10 29.26 -15.04 -23.50
C THR A 10 28.12 -16.06 -23.24
N PRO A 11 27.79 -16.93 -24.21
CA PRO A 11 26.65 -17.87 -24.10
C PRO A 11 26.68 -18.82 -22.90
N ASP A 12 27.85 -19.03 -22.28
CA ASP A 12 28.09 -20.08 -21.29
C ASP A 12 28.00 -19.63 -19.81
N SER A 13 27.52 -18.41 -19.53
CA SER A 13 27.34 -18.00 -18.12
C SER A 13 25.92 -18.37 -17.62
N ASP A 14 25.85 -19.22 -16.58
CA ASP A 14 24.62 -19.59 -15.86
C ASP A 14 23.80 -18.38 -15.37
N TYR A 15 24.42 -17.21 -15.30
CA TYR A 15 23.77 -15.97 -14.91
C TYR A 15 22.63 -15.56 -15.86
N PHE A 16 22.73 -15.84 -17.16
CA PHE A 16 21.68 -15.52 -18.15
C PHE A 16 20.55 -16.56 -18.21
N ASN A 17 20.70 -17.72 -17.56
CA ASN A 17 19.64 -18.74 -17.44
C ASN A 17 18.59 -18.40 -16.38
N LYS A 18 18.75 -17.29 -15.65
CA LYS A 18 17.78 -16.84 -14.63
C LYS A 18 16.57 -16.18 -15.29
N LEU A 19 15.36 -16.60 -14.90
CA LEU A 19 14.09 -15.98 -15.31
C LEU A 19 13.99 -14.50 -14.89
N CYS A 20 14.72 -14.09 -13.83
CA CYS A 20 14.77 -12.70 -13.37
C CYS A 20 16.03 -12.45 -12.51
N PRO A 21 16.74 -11.30 -12.63
CA PRO A 21 16.56 -10.25 -13.64
C PRO A 21 16.98 -10.74 -15.03
N GLY A 22 16.13 -10.51 -16.05
CA GLY A 22 16.40 -10.99 -17.41
C GLY A 22 17.07 -9.95 -18.32
N TYR A 23 17.18 -8.68 -17.88
CA TYR A 23 17.65 -7.58 -18.72
C TYR A 23 18.44 -6.54 -17.93
N PHE A 24 19.25 -5.77 -18.65
CA PHE A 24 20.02 -4.64 -18.12
C PHE A 24 19.73 -3.36 -18.92
N LEU A 25 19.69 -2.22 -18.21
CA LEU A 25 19.87 -0.90 -18.83
C LEU A 25 21.36 -0.57 -18.78
N ILE A 26 21.98 -0.44 -19.94
CA ILE A 26 23.35 0.03 -20.06
C ILE A 26 23.30 1.47 -20.55
N GLY A 27 24.12 2.33 -19.96
CA GLY A 27 24.21 3.72 -20.34
C GLY A 27 25.57 4.30 -20.03
N SER A 28 25.81 5.49 -20.56
CA SER A 28 26.97 6.31 -20.24
C SER A 28 26.52 7.74 -19.94
N CYS A 29 27.24 8.44 -19.07
CA CYS A 29 27.04 9.87 -18.86
C CYS A 29 27.99 10.70 -19.74
N GLU A 30 27.76 12.01 -19.82
CA GLU A 30 28.58 12.96 -20.58
C GLU A 30 30.05 12.96 -20.16
N ASN A 31 30.34 12.62 -18.89
CA ASN A 31 31.70 12.50 -18.36
C ASN A 31 32.36 11.13 -18.65
N GLY A 32 31.77 10.30 -19.50
CA GLY A 32 32.36 9.01 -19.92
C GLY A 32 32.17 7.84 -18.94
N HIS A 33 31.55 8.04 -17.77
CA HIS A 33 31.23 6.92 -16.87
C HIS A 33 30.22 5.98 -17.52
N ARG A 34 30.51 4.68 -17.51
CA ARG A 34 29.60 3.62 -17.97
C ARG A 34 28.89 3.01 -16.77
N PHE A 35 27.60 2.77 -16.90
CA PHE A 35 26.81 2.11 -15.87
C PHE A 35 25.91 1.04 -16.47
N SER A 36 25.66 0.01 -15.68
CA SER A 36 24.68 -1.04 -15.98
C SER A 36 23.70 -1.15 -14.81
N LYS A 37 22.41 -1.28 -15.11
CA LYS A 37 21.36 -1.42 -14.11
C LYS A 37 20.48 -2.61 -14.44
N GLU A 38 20.48 -3.60 -13.56
CA GLU A 38 19.57 -4.75 -13.63
C GLU A 38 18.10 -4.31 -13.60
N ILE A 39 17.32 -4.90 -14.52
CA ILE A 39 15.87 -4.71 -14.62
C ILE A 39 15.17 -5.96 -14.08
N TYR A 40 14.45 -5.76 -12.98
CA TYR A 40 13.59 -6.77 -12.37
C TYR A 40 12.16 -6.63 -12.91
N CYS A 41 11.46 -7.74 -13.14
CA CYS A 41 10.08 -7.70 -13.65
C CYS A 41 9.10 -7.10 -12.63
N GLY A 42 9.43 -7.17 -11.33
CA GLY A 42 8.66 -6.61 -10.23
C GLY A 42 7.30 -7.27 -9.97
N ARG A 43 6.98 -8.34 -10.69
CA ARG A 43 5.75 -9.13 -10.53
C ARG A 43 5.78 -9.88 -9.20
N GLU A 44 4.67 -9.87 -8.48
CA GLU A 44 4.60 -10.51 -7.16
C GLU A 44 4.65 -12.03 -7.21
N TRP A 45 4.17 -12.63 -8.30
CA TRP A 45 4.19 -14.08 -8.53
C TRP A 45 5.50 -14.57 -9.19
N CYS A 46 6.46 -13.67 -9.44
CA CYS A 46 7.74 -14.09 -10.01
C CYS A 46 8.57 -14.76 -8.91
N PRO A 47 9.12 -15.97 -9.15
CA PRO A 47 9.83 -16.74 -8.13
C PRO A 47 11.08 -16.05 -7.57
N THR A 48 11.59 -14.99 -8.23
CA THR A 48 12.71 -14.19 -7.72
C THR A 48 12.25 -12.85 -7.16
N CYS A 49 11.34 -12.14 -7.84
CA CYS A 49 10.89 -10.82 -7.37
C CYS A 49 9.91 -10.91 -6.20
N GLY A 50 9.16 -12.01 -6.11
CA GLY A 50 8.16 -12.26 -5.08
C GLY A 50 8.75 -12.80 -3.78
N GLU A 51 9.99 -13.30 -3.78
CA GLU A 51 10.64 -13.79 -2.56
C GLU A 51 10.64 -12.75 -1.45
N LYS A 52 10.52 -13.25 -0.21
CA LYS A 52 10.64 -12.42 0.98
C LYS A 52 11.99 -11.72 0.95
N TRP A 53 11.97 -10.39 1.02
CA TRP A 53 13.16 -9.54 0.98
C TRP A 53 13.99 -9.61 -0.31
N SER A 54 13.36 -9.94 -1.44
CA SER A 54 13.99 -9.87 -2.77
C SER A 54 14.57 -8.48 -3.09
N VAL A 55 15.47 -8.39 -4.06
CA VAL A 55 16.01 -7.10 -4.53
C VAL A 55 14.91 -6.14 -4.99
N ALA A 56 13.83 -6.67 -5.59
CA ALA A 56 12.67 -5.86 -5.98
C ALA A 56 11.94 -5.28 -4.76
N HIS A 57 11.81 -6.05 -3.67
CA HIS A 57 11.28 -5.55 -2.39
C HIS A 57 12.21 -4.52 -1.76
N GLN A 58 13.51 -4.80 -1.65
CA GLN A 58 14.50 -3.88 -1.07
C GLN A 58 14.51 -2.54 -1.81
N ARG A 59 14.48 -2.53 -3.15
CA ARG A 59 14.38 -1.30 -3.95
C ARG A 59 13.11 -0.49 -3.64
N LYS A 60 11.96 -1.17 -3.49
CA LYS A 60 10.69 -0.52 -3.11
C LYS A 60 10.78 0.09 -1.71
N PHE A 61 11.31 -0.67 -0.76
CA PHE A 61 11.55 -0.24 0.62
C PHE A 61 12.48 0.98 0.67
N SER A 62 13.65 0.91 0.05
CA SER A 62 14.66 1.98 0.06
C SER A 62 14.17 3.29 -0.57
N ARG A 63 13.28 3.25 -1.58
CA ARG A 63 12.66 4.48 -2.11
C ARG A 63 11.73 5.18 -1.11
N TRP A 64 11.13 4.42 -0.19
CA TRP A 64 10.18 4.95 0.78
C TRP A 64 10.81 5.26 2.14
N LEU A 65 11.92 4.57 2.46
CA LEU A 65 12.59 4.72 3.75
C LEU A 65 12.91 6.19 4.10
N PRO A 66 13.51 7.02 3.22
CA PRO A 66 13.78 8.42 3.55
C PRO A 66 12.52 9.21 3.91
N LYS A 67 11.39 8.91 3.27
CA LYS A 67 10.11 9.58 3.54
C LYS A 67 9.56 9.18 4.91
N VAL A 68 9.64 7.90 5.26
CA VAL A 68 9.17 7.40 6.56
C VAL A 68 10.06 7.89 7.69
N LEU A 69 11.38 7.98 7.49
CA LEU A 69 12.31 8.52 8.48
C LEU A 69 12.05 10.00 8.81
N GLN A 70 11.49 10.78 7.87
CA GLN A 70 11.11 12.18 8.10
C GLN A 70 9.76 12.33 8.81
N MET A 71 8.98 11.26 8.96
CA MET A 71 7.68 11.33 9.63
C MET A 71 7.84 11.32 11.16
N LYS A 72 7.11 12.20 11.86
CA LYS A 72 7.07 12.19 13.33
C LYS A 72 6.26 11.02 13.90
N GLN A 73 5.32 10.52 13.11
CA GLN A 73 4.39 9.45 13.49
C GLN A 73 3.87 8.78 12.21
N LEU A 74 3.65 7.48 12.28
CA LEU A 74 3.14 6.68 11.16
C LEU A 74 1.81 6.04 11.56
N GLY A 75 0.81 6.28 10.74
CA GLY A 75 -0.49 5.63 10.82
C GLY A 75 -0.60 4.62 9.69
N TYR A 76 -1.25 3.50 9.95
CA TYR A 76 -1.52 2.48 8.95
C TYR A 76 -3.02 2.13 9.00
N LEU A 77 -3.67 2.15 7.83
CA LEU A 77 -4.99 1.58 7.66
C LEU A 77 -4.87 0.23 6.97
N VAL A 78 -5.67 -0.73 7.42
CA VAL A 78 -5.95 -1.97 6.69
C VAL A 78 -7.42 -1.95 6.32
N ILE A 79 -7.70 -1.93 5.02
CA ILE A 79 -9.05 -1.96 4.48
C ILE A 79 -9.27 -3.34 3.87
N GLU A 80 -10.22 -4.07 4.43
CA GLU A 80 -10.50 -5.46 4.08
C GLU A 80 -11.97 -5.64 3.73
N TRP A 81 -12.20 -6.49 2.73
CA TRP A 81 -13.53 -6.86 2.29
C TRP A 81 -13.99 -8.13 3.03
N PRO A 82 -15.27 -8.17 3.47
CA PRO A 82 -15.84 -9.37 4.07
C PRO A 82 -15.75 -10.54 3.10
N LEU A 83 -15.65 -11.76 3.63
CA LEU A 83 -15.41 -12.97 2.83
C LEU A 83 -16.39 -13.10 1.66
N ALA A 84 -17.66 -12.84 1.92
CA ALA A 84 -18.74 -12.91 0.94
C ALA A 84 -18.53 -11.99 -0.27
N SER A 85 -17.78 -10.90 -0.16
CA SER A 85 -17.64 -9.90 -1.22
C SER A 85 -16.25 -9.83 -1.87
N ARG A 86 -15.25 -10.56 -1.34
CA ARG A 86 -13.87 -10.60 -1.88
C ARG A 86 -13.80 -11.02 -3.34
N PHE A 87 -14.76 -11.82 -3.82
CA PHE A 87 -14.80 -12.23 -5.23
C PHE A 87 -14.92 -11.04 -6.19
N ARG A 88 -15.48 -9.91 -5.74
CA ARG A 88 -15.58 -8.66 -6.51
C ARG A 88 -14.22 -8.03 -6.82
N LEU A 89 -13.16 -8.41 -6.09
CA LEU A 89 -11.80 -7.89 -6.24
C LEU A 89 -10.87 -8.80 -7.06
N ARG A 90 -11.40 -9.76 -7.82
CA ARG A 90 -10.58 -10.71 -8.59
C ARG A 90 -9.93 -10.10 -9.84
N SER A 91 -10.46 -9.00 -10.36
CA SER A 91 -9.92 -8.35 -11.55
C SER A 91 -8.99 -7.18 -11.20
N LYS A 92 -7.99 -6.96 -12.04
CA LYS A 92 -7.08 -5.81 -11.92
C LYS A 92 -7.85 -4.48 -11.91
N THR A 93 -8.85 -4.33 -12.78
CA THR A 93 -9.69 -3.13 -12.85
C THR A 93 -10.44 -2.88 -11.55
N ALA A 94 -11.06 -3.92 -10.97
CA ALA A 94 -11.77 -3.77 -9.69
C ALA A 94 -10.85 -3.34 -8.55
N LEU A 95 -9.62 -3.89 -8.48
CA LEU A 95 -8.60 -3.49 -7.51
C LEU A 95 -8.12 -2.05 -7.71
N GLU A 96 -7.97 -1.62 -8.97
CA GLU A 96 -7.60 -0.25 -9.31
C GLU A 96 -8.69 0.76 -8.95
N ASP A 97 -9.94 0.43 -9.25
CA ASP A 97 -11.11 1.28 -8.96
C ASP A 97 -11.36 1.40 -7.45
N ALA A 98 -11.34 0.28 -6.73
CA ALA A 98 -11.44 0.30 -5.28
C ALA A 98 -10.28 1.09 -4.65
N GLY A 99 -9.05 0.88 -5.13
CA GLY A 99 -7.88 1.63 -4.68
C GLY A 99 -7.98 3.14 -4.96
N ARG A 100 -8.53 3.53 -6.13
CA ARG A 100 -8.80 4.92 -6.51
C ARG A 100 -9.85 5.53 -5.59
N MET A 101 -10.94 4.82 -5.33
CA MET A 101 -12.01 5.29 -4.45
C MET A 101 -11.51 5.51 -3.02
N VAL A 102 -10.72 4.56 -2.48
CA VAL A 102 -10.06 4.72 -1.17
C VAL A 102 -9.20 5.97 -1.14
N LYS A 103 -8.43 6.26 -2.20
CA LYS A 103 -7.63 7.51 -2.28
C LYS A 103 -8.51 8.74 -2.17
N GLN A 104 -9.60 8.78 -2.95
CA GLN A 104 -10.51 9.93 -2.98
C GLN A 104 -11.20 10.15 -1.64
N VAL A 105 -11.58 9.08 -0.95
CA VAL A 105 -12.13 9.18 0.41
C VAL A 105 -11.06 9.69 1.37
N LEU A 106 -9.90 9.04 1.42
CA LEU A 106 -8.85 9.38 2.37
C LEU A 106 -8.19 10.73 2.11
N SER A 107 -8.32 11.30 0.90
CA SER A 107 -7.89 12.68 0.58
C SER A 107 -8.97 13.73 0.82
N GLY A 108 -10.21 13.31 1.11
CA GLY A 108 -11.38 14.19 1.22
C GLY A 108 -12.00 14.63 -0.11
N GLU A 109 -11.45 14.21 -1.25
CA GLU A 109 -12.00 14.52 -2.58
C GLU A 109 -13.40 13.97 -2.76
N TRP A 110 -13.67 12.76 -2.25
CA TRP A 110 -14.99 12.14 -2.33
C TRP A 110 -16.06 12.95 -1.57
N GLU A 111 -15.72 13.47 -0.39
CA GLU A 111 -16.63 14.30 0.42
C GLU A 111 -16.94 15.64 -0.29
N ILE A 112 -15.92 16.24 -0.92
CA ILE A 112 -16.07 17.46 -1.73
C ILE A 112 -17.00 17.20 -2.92
N GLU A 113 -16.79 16.09 -3.63
CA GLU A 113 -17.59 15.73 -4.80
C GLU A 113 -19.06 15.46 -4.42
N ARG A 114 -19.30 14.70 -3.36
CA ARG A 114 -20.66 14.42 -2.85
C ARG A 114 -21.41 15.67 -2.42
N ARG A 115 -20.72 16.68 -1.90
CA ARG A 115 -21.33 17.97 -1.53
C ARG A 115 -21.70 18.79 -2.77
N ARG A 116 -20.84 18.82 -3.78
CA ARG A 116 -21.14 19.45 -5.07
C ARG A 116 -22.35 18.82 -5.76
N GLN A 117 -22.46 17.50 -5.72
CA GLN A 117 -23.62 16.78 -6.26
C GLN A 117 -24.93 17.14 -5.55
N ARG A 118 -24.87 17.64 -4.31
CA ARG A 118 -26.03 18.17 -3.56
C ARG A 118 -26.30 19.66 -3.82
N GLY A 119 -25.58 20.28 -4.76
CA GLY A 119 -25.71 21.69 -5.08
C GLY A 119 -24.91 22.64 -4.19
N GLU A 120 -24.06 22.12 -3.28
CA GLU A 120 -23.22 22.98 -2.43
C GLU A 120 -22.11 23.65 -3.26
N ARG A 121 -22.06 24.99 -3.25
CA ARG A 121 -20.95 25.74 -3.84
C ARG A 121 -19.77 25.77 -2.87
N ILE A 122 -18.68 25.09 -3.22
CA ILE A 122 -17.52 24.92 -2.34
C ILE A 122 -16.38 25.86 -2.76
N SER A 123 -16.09 26.85 -1.91
CA SER A 123 -14.95 27.76 -2.06
C SER A 123 -13.60 27.05 -1.86
N ARG A 124 -12.49 27.72 -2.21
CA ARG A 124 -11.14 27.18 -1.99
C ARG A 124 -10.88 26.92 -0.49
N GLN A 125 -11.15 27.91 0.36
CA GLN A 125 -11.00 27.77 1.82
C GLN A 125 -11.80 26.58 2.35
N ARG A 126 -13.05 26.44 1.91
CA ARG A 126 -13.91 25.34 2.34
C ARG A 126 -13.36 23.96 1.94
N LYS A 127 -12.70 23.85 0.78
CA LYS A 127 -12.00 22.60 0.38
C LYS A 127 -10.85 22.29 1.32
N GLU A 128 -10.07 23.29 1.72
CA GLU A 128 -8.95 23.14 2.64
C GLU A 128 -9.45 22.70 4.02
N ASP A 129 -10.54 23.33 4.51
CA ASP A 129 -11.20 22.93 5.75
C ASP A 129 -11.68 21.48 5.69
N ILE A 130 -12.30 21.06 4.58
CA ILE A 130 -12.72 19.66 4.39
C ILE A 130 -11.49 18.74 4.42
N ARG A 131 -10.46 19.03 3.61
CA ARG A 131 -9.23 18.23 3.49
C ARG A 131 -8.46 18.12 4.80
N ALA A 132 -8.53 19.12 5.67
CA ALA A 132 -7.91 19.09 7.00
C ALA A 132 -8.44 17.94 7.88
N TRP A 133 -9.67 17.46 7.62
CA TRP A 133 -10.23 16.28 8.29
C TRP A 133 -9.67 14.95 7.76
N TRP A 134 -8.90 14.96 6.68
CA TRP A 134 -8.47 13.77 5.93
C TRP A 134 -6.93 13.66 5.85
N PHE A 135 -6.41 12.76 5.01
CA PHE A 135 -4.98 12.48 4.83
C PHE A 135 -4.53 12.94 3.43
N PRO A 136 -3.74 14.01 3.31
CA PRO A 136 -3.39 14.58 2.00
C PRO A 136 -2.45 13.69 1.18
N ALA A 137 -1.70 12.79 1.82
CA ALA A 137 -0.76 11.89 1.16
C ALA A 137 -0.63 10.55 1.91
N GLY A 138 -0.24 9.51 1.18
CA GLY A 138 0.02 8.20 1.76
C GLY A 138 0.54 7.17 0.74
N LEU A 139 1.20 6.13 1.25
CA LEU A 139 1.53 4.94 0.45
C LEU A 139 0.35 3.98 0.50
N ARG A 140 -0.15 3.54 -0.65
CA ARG A 140 -1.18 2.51 -0.75
C ARG A 140 -0.59 1.26 -1.39
N ARG A 141 -0.93 0.09 -0.86
CA ARG A 141 -0.43 -1.17 -1.38
C ARG A 141 -1.41 -2.30 -1.13
N TRP A 142 -1.83 -2.95 -2.22
CA TRP A 142 -2.56 -4.20 -2.16
C TRP A 142 -1.66 -5.32 -1.67
N HIS A 143 -2.19 -6.06 -0.70
CA HIS A 143 -1.75 -7.40 -0.31
C HIS A 143 -2.89 -8.36 -0.61
N PHE A 144 -2.56 -9.58 -0.99
CA PHE A 144 -3.51 -10.58 -1.45
C PHE A 144 -3.64 -11.77 -0.51
N PHE A 145 -2.63 -11.95 0.35
CA PHE A 145 -2.50 -13.02 1.31
C PHE A 145 -1.79 -12.47 2.56
N GLY A 146 -1.77 -13.27 3.62
CA GLY A 146 -1.12 -12.95 4.89
C GLY A 146 -1.99 -12.21 5.90
N ASP A 147 -1.44 -12.10 7.10
CA ASP A 147 -2.04 -11.46 8.26
C ASP A 147 -1.05 -10.47 8.87
N LEU A 148 -1.40 -9.18 8.82
CA LEU A 148 -0.59 -8.09 9.37
C LEU A 148 -0.28 -8.31 10.86
N VAL A 149 -1.21 -8.88 11.62
CA VAL A 149 -1.03 -9.11 13.06
C VAL A 149 0.06 -10.13 13.32
N LYS A 150 0.03 -11.24 12.59
CA LYS A 150 1.03 -12.30 12.70
C LYS A 150 2.43 -11.79 12.35
N GLU A 151 2.52 -10.88 11.38
CA GLU A 151 3.80 -10.38 10.88
C GLU A 151 4.36 -9.17 11.65
N LEU A 152 3.51 -8.28 12.16
CA LEU A 152 3.93 -7.08 12.89
C LEU A 152 3.82 -7.20 14.42
N GLY A 153 3.11 -8.21 14.93
CA GLY A 153 2.82 -8.44 16.35
C GLY A 153 1.81 -7.45 16.95
N GLU A 154 1.51 -7.61 18.24
CA GLU A 154 0.55 -6.79 19.00
C GLU A 154 1.04 -5.37 19.32
N GLY A 155 2.29 -5.03 19.00
CA GLY A 155 2.96 -3.80 19.45
C GLY A 155 2.50 -2.48 18.82
N MET A 156 1.50 -2.48 17.94
CA MET A 156 0.94 -1.24 17.39
C MET A 156 -0.24 -0.74 18.21
N LYS A 157 -0.21 0.54 18.62
CA LYS A 157 -1.34 1.20 19.30
C LYS A 157 -2.49 1.31 18.30
N SER A 158 -3.39 0.35 18.35
CA SER A 158 -4.50 0.21 17.41
C SER A 158 -5.78 0.72 18.03
N LEU A 159 -6.57 1.43 17.23
CA LEU A 159 -7.91 1.84 17.59
C LEU A 159 -8.96 0.80 17.21
N ALA A 160 -8.59 -0.23 16.43
CA ALA A 160 -9.49 -1.29 16.00
C ALA A 160 -9.25 -2.62 16.73
N TRP A 161 -8.13 -2.81 17.45
CA TRP A 161 -7.96 -3.97 18.35
C TRP A 161 -8.68 -3.78 19.69
N VAL A 162 -9.35 -2.64 19.89
CA VAL A 162 -9.94 -2.23 21.19
C VAL A 162 -11.47 -2.24 21.15
N GLU A 163 -12.09 -2.27 19.97
CA GLU A 163 -13.48 -2.69 19.83
C GLU A 163 -13.43 -4.22 19.74
N ASN A 164 -13.58 -4.89 20.89
CA ASN A 164 -13.93 -6.31 20.97
C ASN A 164 -15.32 -6.49 20.33
N ASP A 165 -15.42 -6.32 19.02
CA ASP A 165 -16.44 -7.02 18.27
C ASP A 165 -15.83 -8.41 18.05
N ASP A 166 -16.50 -9.43 18.57
CA ASP A 166 -16.20 -10.87 18.41
C ASP A 166 -16.16 -11.35 16.93
N ASP A 167 -16.07 -10.41 15.98
CA ASP A 167 -15.92 -10.60 14.54
C ASP A 167 -14.45 -10.66 14.11
N SER A 168 -13.51 -10.95 15.02
CA SER A 168 -12.22 -11.46 14.58
C SER A 168 -12.46 -12.82 13.92
N PRO A 169 -12.32 -12.98 12.59
CA PRO A 169 -12.52 -14.28 11.99
C PRO A 169 -11.31 -15.11 12.41
N GLN A 170 -11.53 -16.01 13.37
CA GLN A 170 -10.54 -16.89 13.98
C GLN A 170 -9.85 -17.84 12.96
N ASP A 171 -10.22 -17.76 11.68
CA ASP A 171 -9.78 -18.65 10.60
C ASP A 171 -8.90 -17.97 9.53
N ARG A 172 -8.05 -17.01 9.91
CA ARG A 172 -7.02 -16.46 8.98
C ARG A 172 -5.83 -17.43 8.86
N GLN A 173 -6.05 -18.52 8.13
CA GLN A 173 -4.96 -19.22 7.44
C GLN A 173 -4.30 -18.24 6.47
N GLY A 174 -2.98 -18.05 6.60
CA GLY A 174 -2.20 -17.09 5.83
C GLY A 174 -2.20 -17.32 4.32
N ASP A 175 -2.69 -18.50 3.90
CA ASP A 175 -2.62 -19.02 2.54
C ASP A 175 -3.94 -18.84 1.76
N ARG A 176 -5.00 -18.32 2.40
CA ARG A 176 -6.27 -18.03 1.72
C ARG A 176 -6.27 -16.65 1.09
N TYR A 177 -6.91 -16.54 -0.08
CA TYR A 177 -7.10 -15.27 -0.77
C TYR A 177 -7.83 -14.25 0.12
N ASN A 178 -7.10 -13.22 0.53
CA ASN A 178 -7.53 -12.17 1.42
C ASN A 178 -7.04 -10.80 0.90
N PRO A 179 -7.65 -10.26 -0.17
CA PRO A 179 -7.27 -8.98 -0.73
C PRO A 179 -7.57 -7.86 0.28
N HIS A 180 -6.53 -7.20 0.75
CA HIS A 180 -6.63 -6.07 1.64
C HIS A 180 -5.72 -4.94 1.19
N LEU A 181 -6.19 -3.71 1.35
CA LEU A 181 -5.46 -2.51 0.98
C LEU A 181 -4.82 -1.90 2.22
N ASN A 182 -3.48 -1.95 2.25
CA ASN A 182 -2.69 -1.26 3.27
C ASN A 182 -2.46 0.19 2.86
N VAL A 183 -2.66 1.13 3.79
CA VAL A 183 -2.42 2.56 3.57
C VAL A 183 -1.58 3.16 4.69
N LEU A 184 -0.37 3.62 4.38
CA LEU A 184 0.45 4.41 5.30
C LEU A 184 0.17 5.90 5.16
N VAL A 185 -0.03 6.57 6.29
CA VAL A 185 -0.26 8.02 6.37
C VAL A 185 0.66 8.65 7.43
N PRO A 186 1.12 9.89 7.26
CA PRO A 186 1.94 10.60 8.26
C PRO A 186 1.05 11.14 9.39
N TYR A 187 0.32 10.27 10.07
CA TYR A 187 -0.68 10.62 11.08
C TYR A 187 -0.65 9.63 12.25
N GLY A 188 -0.78 10.13 13.46
CA GLY A 188 -0.81 9.34 14.69
C GLY A 188 -2.23 9.17 15.19
N PHE A 189 -2.45 9.22 16.50
CA PHE A 189 -3.76 9.02 17.10
C PHE A 189 -4.93 9.70 16.35
N ILE A 190 -5.94 8.92 15.99
CA ILE A 190 -7.19 9.39 15.38
C ILE A 190 -8.28 9.41 16.47
N THR A 191 -9.03 10.50 16.57
CA THR A 191 -10.17 10.55 17.48
C THR A 191 -11.29 9.60 17.03
N ARG A 192 -12.06 9.03 17.96
CA ARG A 192 -13.19 8.13 17.65
C ARG A 192 -14.14 8.74 16.60
N GLY A 193 -14.47 10.03 16.73
CA GLY A 193 -15.34 10.73 15.78
C GLY A 193 -14.76 10.80 14.35
N LYS A 194 -13.47 11.09 14.21
CA LYS A 194 -12.79 11.08 12.90
C LYS A 194 -12.72 9.66 12.33
N PHE A 195 -12.44 8.65 13.14
CA PHE A 195 -12.38 7.27 12.68
C PHE A 195 -13.74 6.75 12.20
N ARG A 196 -14.82 6.98 12.96
CA ARG A 196 -16.20 6.64 12.53
C ARG A 196 -16.56 7.32 11.22
N ARG A 197 -16.16 8.59 11.02
CA ARG A 197 -16.36 9.31 9.75
C ARG A 197 -15.64 8.64 8.59
N ILE A 198 -14.39 8.22 8.79
CA ILE A 198 -13.61 7.48 7.79
C ILE A 198 -14.29 6.14 7.45
N LYS A 199 -14.65 5.32 8.46
CA LYS A 199 -15.37 4.04 8.27
C LYS A 199 -16.63 4.26 7.41
N ARG A 200 -17.48 5.22 7.80
CA ARG A 200 -18.73 5.54 7.09
C ARG A 200 -18.51 6.00 5.65
N ALA A 201 -17.52 6.86 5.40
CA ALA A 201 -17.23 7.34 4.06
C ALA A 201 -16.70 6.23 3.15
N LEU A 202 -15.80 5.38 3.66
CA LEU A 202 -15.29 4.22 2.91
C LEU A 202 -16.39 3.24 2.56
N ARG A 203 -17.22 2.85 3.54
CA ARG A 203 -18.37 1.94 3.34
C ARG A 203 -19.33 2.46 2.27
N ALA A 204 -19.68 3.74 2.34
CA ALA A 204 -20.56 4.37 1.35
C ALA A 204 -19.91 4.45 -0.04
N ALA A 205 -18.65 4.86 -0.12
CA ALA A 205 -17.96 5.05 -1.38
C ALA A 205 -17.68 3.74 -2.12
N LEU A 206 -17.39 2.67 -1.37
CA LEU A 206 -17.10 1.33 -1.90
C LEU A 206 -18.36 0.45 -2.03
N GLN A 207 -19.54 0.95 -1.62
CA GLN A 207 -20.80 0.20 -1.60
C GLN A 207 -20.66 -1.13 -0.83
N GLU A 208 -20.00 -1.07 0.32
CA GLU A 208 -19.73 -2.22 1.19
C GLU A 208 -20.06 -1.82 2.63
N PRO A 209 -21.29 -2.07 3.11
CA PRO A 209 -21.71 -1.70 4.47
C PRO A 209 -20.88 -2.39 5.56
N GLU A 210 -20.49 -3.65 5.32
CA GLU A 210 -19.72 -4.50 6.24
C GLU A 210 -18.21 -4.37 6.00
N LEU A 211 -17.75 -3.27 5.40
CA LEU A 211 -16.33 -3.07 5.15
C LEU A 211 -15.57 -3.00 6.48
N ILE A 212 -14.51 -3.80 6.56
CA ILE A 212 -13.64 -3.90 7.71
C ILE A 212 -12.51 -2.89 7.53
N VAL A 213 -12.35 -1.99 8.50
CA VAL A 213 -11.32 -0.96 8.48
C VAL A 213 -10.61 -0.94 9.82
N HIS A 214 -9.35 -1.35 9.82
CA HIS A 214 -8.47 -1.25 10.97
C HIS A 214 -7.58 -0.03 10.85
N TYR A 215 -7.25 0.58 11.99
CA TYR A 215 -6.25 1.62 12.08
C TYR A 215 -5.39 1.41 13.31
N GLY A 216 -4.08 1.51 13.12
CA GLY A 216 -3.17 1.74 14.22
C GLY A 216 -2.10 2.76 13.87
N TYR A 217 -1.29 3.09 14.87
CA TYR A 217 -0.21 4.04 14.69
C TYR A 217 0.97 3.73 15.60
N THR A 218 2.11 4.32 15.25
CA THR A 218 3.33 4.27 16.07
C THR A 218 4.12 5.57 15.92
N ARG A 219 4.89 5.89 16.96
CA ARG A 219 5.91 6.96 16.97
C ARG A 219 7.32 6.39 17.02
N GLU A 220 7.46 5.08 17.21
CA GLU A 220 8.74 4.41 17.33
C GLU A 220 9.33 4.12 15.95
N SER A 221 10.48 4.71 15.63
CA SER A 221 11.12 4.60 14.33
C SER A 221 11.34 3.15 13.88
N ALA A 222 11.74 2.26 14.79
CA ALA A 222 11.90 0.84 14.50
C ALA A 222 10.59 0.19 14.02
N ARG A 223 9.46 0.47 14.69
CA ARG A 223 8.14 -0.04 14.28
C ARG A 223 7.66 0.61 12.98
N MET A 224 7.99 1.88 12.74
CA MET A 224 7.70 2.55 11.47
C MET A 224 8.42 1.88 10.29
N ILE A 225 9.70 1.55 10.48
CA ILE A 225 10.51 0.80 9.52
C ILE A 225 9.94 -0.61 9.31
N HIS A 226 9.54 -1.28 10.39
CA HIS A 226 8.95 -2.62 10.31
C HIS A 226 7.63 -2.61 9.50
N ALA A 227 6.74 -1.67 9.78
CA ALA A 227 5.49 -1.50 9.03
C ALA A 227 5.75 -1.21 7.54
N LEU A 228 6.74 -0.36 7.22
CA LEU A 228 7.13 -0.10 5.84
C LEU A 228 7.69 -1.36 5.16
N LYS A 229 8.54 -2.12 5.85
CA LYS A 229 9.12 -3.38 5.36
C LYS A 229 8.00 -4.37 5.03
N TYR A 230 7.05 -4.57 5.93
CA TYR A 230 5.88 -5.41 5.67
C TYR A 230 5.08 -4.89 4.47
N ILE A 231 4.61 -3.65 4.49
CA ILE A 231 3.69 -3.14 3.46
C ILE A 231 4.30 -3.21 2.06
N THR A 232 5.61 -2.97 1.91
CA THR A 232 6.27 -2.99 0.60
C THR A 232 6.54 -4.38 0.02
N ARG A 233 6.29 -5.45 0.79
CA ARG A 233 6.54 -6.84 0.38
C ARG A 233 5.65 -7.28 -0.79
N ALA A 234 6.04 -8.40 -1.41
CA ALA A 234 5.15 -9.19 -2.24
C ALA A 234 4.38 -10.18 -1.35
N THR A 235 3.15 -10.51 -1.76
CA THR A 235 2.28 -11.39 -0.97
C THR A 235 1.79 -12.62 -1.73
N PHE A 236 2.17 -12.78 -3.01
CA PHE A 236 1.76 -13.93 -3.82
C PHE A 236 2.61 -15.18 -3.65
N LEU A 237 3.79 -15.06 -3.02
CA LEU A 237 4.74 -16.14 -2.75
C LEU A 237 5.10 -16.15 -1.26
#